data_AF-A0A0M4LJC5-F1
#
_entry.id   AF-A0A0M4LJC5-F1
#
_cell.length_a   1.000
_cell.length_b   1.000
_cell.length_c   1.000
_cell.angle_alpha   90.00
_cell.angle_beta   90.00
_cell.angle_gamma   90.00
#
_symmetry.space_group_name_H-M   'P 1'
#
loop_
_entity.id
_entity.type
_entity.pdbx_description
1 polymer ?
#
loop_
_entity_poly.entity_id
_entity_poly.type
_entity_poly.pdbx_seq_one_letter_code
_entity_poly.pdbx_strand_id
1 'polypeptide(L)'
;MDNQDEVLQAWLHKLMTAFEIADIEVDAHAVLNLAGVAAHSIVRPAAPLTTFVAGLAAGLAAGSGQASESAAMAAALGMAKKLAAAEAVAESAPRAAGEQAE
;
A
#
# COMPACT_ATOMS: atom_id res chain seq x y z
N MET A 1 4.04 -17.39 15.37
CA MET A 1 3.68 -16.22 14.54
C MET A 1 2.17 -16.14 14.36
N ASP A 2 1.48 -17.29 14.43
CA ASP A 2 0.03 -17.48 14.38
C ASP A 2 -0.80 -16.45 15.17
N ASN A 3 -0.36 -16.06 16.38
CA ASN A 3 -1.09 -15.09 17.20
C ASN A 3 -1.19 -13.67 16.58
N GLN A 4 -0.18 -13.21 15.83
CA GLN A 4 -0.22 -11.87 15.25
C GLN A 4 -1.14 -11.81 14.04
N ASP A 5 -1.10 -12.83 13.19
CA ASP A 5 -1.96 -12.93 12.02
C ASP A 5 -3.43 -13.09 12.46
N GLU A 6 -3.70 -13.91 13.48
CA GLU A 6 -5.04 -14.03 14.08
C GLU A 6 -5.54 -12.69 14.65
N VAL A 7 -4.72 -11.95 15.38
CA VAL A 7 -5.07 -10.62 15.91
C VAL A 7 -5.37 -9.64 14.78
N LEU A 8 -4.57 -9.65 13.70
CA LEU A 8 -4.78 -8.78 12.54
C LEU A 8 -6.05 -9.14 11.77
N GLN A 9 -6.33 -10.43 11.58
CA GLN A 9 -7.56 -10.90 10.92
C GLN A 9 -8.80 -10.57 11.75
N ALA A 10 -8.76 -10.79 13.06
CA ALA A 10 -9.85 -10.41 13.95
C ALA A 10 -10.09 -8.89 13.95
N TRP A 11 -9.01 -8.10 13.91
CA TRP A 11 -9.10 -6.65 13.82
C TRP A 11 -9.67 -6.17 12.47
N LEU A 12 -9.19 -6.75 11.36
CA LEU A 12 -9.71 -6.48 10.03
C LEU A 12 -11.20 -6.80 9.96
N HIS A 13 -11.61 -7.97 10.45
CA HIS A 13 -13.03 -8.35 10.50
C HIS A 13 -13.86 -7.34 11.29
N LYS A 14 -13.38 -6.91 12.47
CA LYS A 14 -14.05 -5.90 13.28
C LYS A 14 -14.21 -4.57 12.56
N LEU A 15 -13.19 -4.13 11.80
CA LEU A 15 -13.27 -2.92 10.97
C LEU A 15 -14.27 -3.07 9.83
N MET A 16 -14.24 -4.20 9.10
CA MET A 16 -15.17 -4.49 8.00
C MET A 16 -16.62 -4.47 8.50
N THR A 17 -16.89 -5.10 9.66
CA THR A 17 -18.21 -5.05 10.30
C THR A 17 -18.60 -3.63 10.70
N ALA A 18 -17.69 -2.87 11.33
CA ALA A 18 -17.99 -1.51 11.79
C ALA A 18 -18.28 -0.53 10.65
N PHE A 19 -17.73 -0.78 9.46
CA PHE A 19 -17.96 0.01 8.25
C PHE A 19 -19.04 -0.58 7.33
N GLU A 20 -19.73 -1.64 7.76
CA GLU A 20 -20.77 -2.31 6.98
C GLU A 20 -20.29 -2.77 5.59
N ILE A 21 -19.01 -3.14 5.50
CA ILE A 21 -18.41 -3.64 4.26
C ILE A 21 -18.69 -5.14 4.17
N ALA A 22 -19.68 -5.50 3.35
CA ALA A 22 -20.00 -6.88 2.99
C ALA A 22 -19.46 -7.22 1.60
N ASP A 23 -19.25 -8.52 1.35
CA ASP A 23 -18.92 -9.07 0.02
C ASP A 23 -17.62 -8.59 -0.64
N ILE A 24 -16.74 -7.92 0.13
CA ILE A 24 -15.39 -7.54 -0.30
C ILE A 24 -14.37 -8.30 0.53
N GLU A 25 -13.49 -9.04 -0.15
CA GLU A 25 -12.32 -9.65 0.49
C GLU A 25 -11.15 -8.66 0.48
N VAL A 26 -10.64 -8.34 1.68
CA VAL A 26 -9.43 -7.51 1.84
C VAL A 26 -8.23 -8.42 2.09
N ASP A 27 -7.27 -8.41 1.17
CA ASP A 27 -5.99 -9.12 1.34
C ASP A 27 -5.07 -8.34 2.29
N ALA A 28 -5.13 -8.69 3.59
CA ALA A 28 -4.28 -8.10 4.62
C ALA A 28 -2.78 -8.25 4.31
N HIS A 29 -2.36 -9.38 3.74
CA HIS A 29 -0.96 -9.61 3.42
C HIS A 29 -0.49 -8.67 2.31
N ALA A 30 -1.30 -8.44 1.27
CA ALA A 30 -0.96 -7.49 0.22
C ALA A 30 -0.82 -6.06 0.76
N VAL A 31 -1.73 -5.63 1.64
CA VAL A 31 -1.68 -4.30 2.29
C VAL A 31 -0.43 -4.14 3.14
N LEU A 32 -0.14 -5.11 4.01
CA LEU A 32 1.04 -5.08 4.90
C LEU A 32 2.35 -5.20 4.12
N ASN A 33 2.36 -5.96 3.02
CA ASN A 33 3.51 -6.02 2.12
C ASN A 33 3.78 -4.67 1.46
N LEU A 34 2.74 -3.98 0.97
CA LEU A 34 2.87 -2.63 0.42
C LEU A 34 3.42 -1.65 1.45
N ALA A 35 2.88 -1.66 2.67
CA ALA A 35 3.38 -0.85 3.78
C ALA A 35 4.87 -1.12 4.04
N GLY A 36 5.26 -2.39 4.07
CA GLY A 36 6.65 -2.82 4.21
C GLY A 36 7.54 -2.26 3.11
N VAL A 37 7.16 -2.41 1.83
CA VAL A 37 7.95 -1.88 0.71
C VAL A 37 8.13 -0.37 0.84
N ALA A 38 7.07 0.39 1.12
CA ALA A 38 7.15 1.83 1.28
C ALA A 38 8.04 2.26 2.47
N ALA A 39 7.92 1.58 3.62
CA ALA A 39 8.74 1.88 4.80
C ALA A 39 10.24 1.68 4.56
N HIS A 40 10.61 0.64 3.80
CA HIS A 40 12.00 0.31 3.52
C HIS A 40 12.59 1.11 2.36
N SER A 41 11.77 1.45 1.37
CA SER A 41 12.25 2.09 0.13
C SER A 41 12.31 3.62 0.23
N ILE A 42 11.54 4.23 1.13
CA ILE A 42 11.41 5.69 1.25
C ILE A 42 11.82 6.12 2.66
N VAL A 43 10.89 6.07 3.62
CA VAL A 43 11.09 6.28 5.05
C VAL A 43 9.95 5.59 5.81
N ARG A 44 10.14 5.27 7.10
CA ARG A 44 9.10 4.60 7.90
C ARG A 44 7.71 5.28 7.85
N PRO A 45 7.57 6.62 7.90
CA PRO A 45 6.28 7.29 7.74
C PRO A 45 5.59 7.10 6.38
N ALA A 46 6.30 6.65 5.34
CA ALA A 46 5.71 6.41 4.03
C ALA A 46 4.74 5.22 4.02
N ALA A 47 4.89 4.25 4.94
CA ALA A 47 4.00 3.10 5.05
C ALA A 47 2.51 3.49 5.18
N PRO A 48 2.08 4.22 6.23
CA PRO A 48 0.68 4.59 6.38
C PRO A 48 0.19 5.55 5.28
N LEU A 49 1.04 6.45 4.79
CA LEU A 49 0.67 7.37 3.70
C LEU A 49 0.35 6.60 2.42
N THR A 50 1.21 5.64 2.06
CA THR A 50 1.08 4.86 0.83
C THR A 50 -0.15 3.97 0.85
N THR A 51 -0.38 3.24 1.96
CA THR A 51 -1.55 2.35 2.05
C THR A 51 -2.87 3.11 2.12
N PHE A 52 -2.91 4.27 2.80
CA PHE A 52 -4.09 5.12 2.82
C PHE A 52 -4.45 5.63 1.42
N VAL A 53 -3.48 6.18 0.69
CA VAL A 53 -3.72 6.71 -0.67
C VAL A 53 -4.08 5.59 -1.65
N ALA A 54 -3.45 4.41 -1.55
CA ALA A 54 -3.80 3.27 -2.39
C ALA A 54 -5.25 2.80 -2.14
N GLY A 55 -5.67 2.71 -0.87
CA GLY A 55 -7.05 2.38 -0.51
C GLY A 55 -8.05 3.43 -0.98
N LEU A 56 -7.72 4.72 -0.85
CA LEU A 56 -8.55 5.82 -1.35
C LEU A 56 -8.72 5.76 -2.87
N ALA A 57 -7.63 5.53 -3.61
CA ALA A 57 -7.66 5.39 -5.07
C ALA A 57 -8.49 4.18 -5.51
N ALA A 58 -8.37 3.04 -4.83
CA ALA A 58 -9.19 1.86 -5.09
C ALA A 58 -10.69 2.15 -4.87
N GLY A 59 -11.03 2.78 -3.75
CA GLY A 59 -12.41 3.16 -3.44
C GLY A 59 -13.01 4.14 -4.45
N LEU A 60 -12.23 5.12 -4.92
CA LEU A 60 -12.69 6.06 -5.96
C LEU A 60 -12.92 5.37 -7.31
N ALA A 61 -12.04 4.45 -7.71
CA ALA A 61 -12.19 3.71 -8.97
C ALA A 61 -13.38 2.74 -8.94
N ALA A 62 -13.58 2.03 -7.83
CA ALA A 62 -14.73 1.15 -7.65
C ALA A 62 -16.05 1.96 -7.56
N GLY A 63 -16.08 3.00 -6.74
CA GLY A 63 -17.29 3.83 -6.52
C GLY A 63 -17.73 4.64 -7.74
N SER A 64 -16.83 4.87 -8.71
CA SER A 64 -17.16 5.50 -9.99
C SER A 64 -17.52 4.49 -11.09
N GLY A 65 -17.48 3.19 -10.80
CA GLY A 65 -17.76 2.12 -11.78
C GLY A 65 -16.66 1.91 -12.81
N GLN A 66 -15.45 2.44 -12.59
CA GLN A 66 -14.31 2.27 -13.52
C GLN A 66 -13.75 0.84 -13.50
N ALA A 67 -13.87 0.14 -12.38
CA ALA A 67 -13.44 -1.23 -12.19
C ALA A 67 -14.25 -1.90 -11.07
N SER A 68 -14.25 -3.24 -11.01
CA SER A 68 -14.73 -3.94 -9.81
C SER A 68 -13.85 -3.61 -8.61
N GLU A 69 -14.38 -3.80 -7.40
CA GLU A 69 -13.70 -3.59 -6.12
C GLU A 69 -12.35 -4.33 -6.07
N SER A 70 -12.36 -5.60 -6.49
CA SER A 70 -11.16 -6.45 -6.54
C SER A 70 -10.12 -5.95 -7.55
N ALA A 71 -10.55 -5.55 -8.75
CA ALA A 71 -9.67 -5.04 -9.79
C ALA A 71 -9.08 -3.67 -9.42
N ALA A 72 -9.90 -2.79 -8.84
CA ALA A 72 -9.49 -1.49 -8.34
C ALA A 72 -8.44 -1.63 -7.23
N MET A 73 -8.68 -2.51 -6.26
CA MET A 73 -7.73 -2.79 -5.17
C MET A 73 -6.41 -3.33 -5.71
N ALA A 74 -6.45 -4.37 -6.57
CA ALA A 74 -5.25 -4.96 -7.14
C ALA A 74 -4.42 -3.95 -7.94
N ALA A 75 -5.09 -3.11 -8.76
CA ALA A 75 -4.44 -2.08 -9.55
C ALA A 75 -3.78 -1.01 -8.67
N ALA A 76 -4.50 -0.49 -7.66
CA ALA A 76 -3.99 0.55 -6.77
C ALA A 76 -2.80 0.05 -5.93
N LEU A 77 -2.92 -1.12 -5.30
CA LEU A 77 -1.84 -1.72 -4.52
C LEU A 77 -0.62 -2.04 -5.41
N GLY A 78 -0.85 -2.58 -6.60
CA GLY A 78 0.19 -2.90 -7.56
C GLY A 78 0.95 -1.66 -8.04
N MET A 79 0.24 -0.58 -8.36
CA MET A 79 0.85 0.68 -8.78
C MET A 79 1.65 1.34 -7.64
N ALA A 80 1.06 1.44 -6.44
CA ALA A 80 1.73 1.99 -5.27
C ALA A 80 3.01 1.21 -4.92
N LYS A 81 2.96 -0.13 -5.00
CA LYS A 81 4.13 -0.99 -4.74
C LYS A 81 5.24 -0.77 -5.76
N LYS A 82 4.90 -0.63 -7.05
CA LYS A 82 5.88 -0.33 -8.12
C LYS A 82 6.56 1.01 -7.91
N LEU A 83 5.79 2.05 -7.59
CA LEU A 83 6.34 3.40 -7.32
C LEU A 83 7.25 3.39 -6.09
N ALA A 84 6.79 2.80 -4.98
CA ALA A 84 7.59 2.71 -3.76
C ALA A 84 8.90 1.95 -4.00
N ALA A 85 8.87 0.83 -4.73
CA ALA A 85 10.09 0.07 -5.04
C ALA A 85 11.07 0.84 -5.95
N ALA A 86 10.59 1.73 -6.82
CA ALA A 86 11.44 2.55 -7.68
C ALA A 86 12.27 3.58 -6.88
N GLU A 87 11.74 4.08 -5.76
CA GLU A 87 12.46 5.02 -4.87
C GLU A 87 13.73 4.39 -4.27
N ALA A 88 13.68 3.09 -3.93
CA ALA A 88 14.88 2.37 -3.45
C ALA A 88 15.98 2.30 -4.52
N VAL A 89 15.59 2.19 -5.80
CA VAL A 89 16.53 2.17 -6.93
C VAL A 89 17.11 3.57 -7.18
N ALA A 90 16.29 4.61 -7.03
CA ALA A 90 16.73 5.99 -7.18
C ALA A 90 17.77 6.39 -6.10
N GLU A 91 17.55 6.00 -4.84
CA GLU A 91 18.51 6.29 -3.75
C GLU A 91 19.84 5.53 -3.91
N SER A 92 19.82 4.34 -4.53
CA SER A 92 21.02 3.52 -4.75
C SER A 92 21.77 3.84 -6.05
N ALA A 93 21.19 4.67 -6.94
CA ALA A 93 21.89 5.18 -8.10
C ALA A 93 22.98 6.17 -7.68
N PRO A 94 24.19 6.13 -8.27
CA PRO A 94 25.23 7.10 -7.94
C PRO A 94 24.69 8.51 -8.24
N ARG A 95 24.55 9.35 -7.22
CA ARG A 95 24.39 10.81 -7.41
C ARG A 95 25.58 11.24 -8.23
N ALA A 96 25.33 11.59 -9.50
CA ALA A 96 26.38 12.04 -10.40
C ALA A 96 27.21 13.11 -9.69
N ALA A 97 28.51 12.85 -9.56
CA ALA A 97 29.47 13.79 -9.02
C ALA A 97 29.31 15.12 -9.76
N GLY A 98 28.80 16.13 -9.05
CA GLY A 98 28.38 17.38 -9.65
C GLY A 98 28.19 18.48 -8.62
N GLU A 99 29.07 18.54 -7.62
CA GLU A 99 29.20 19.69 -6.72
C GLU A 99 30.63 19.73 -6.16
N GLN A 100 31.61 19.91 -7.06
CA GLN A 100 32.90 20.50 -6.72
C GLN A 100 33.30 21.45 -7.86
N ALA A 101 32.89 22.71 -7.72
CA ALA A 101 33.53 23.87 -8.34
C ALA A 101 32.96 25.16 -7.72
N GLU A 102 33.48 25.55 -6.56
CA GLU A 102 33.77 26.96 -6.25
C GLU A 102 35.03 27.05 -5.39
#